data_AF-A0A6I9V316-F1
#
_entry.id   AF-A0A6I9V316-F1
#
_cell.length_a   1.000
_cell.length_b   1.000
_cell.length_c   1.000
_cell.angle_alpha   90.00
_cell.angle_beta   90.00
_cell.angle_gamma   90.00
#
_symmetry.space_group_name_H-M   'P 1'
#
loop_
_entity.id
_entity.type
_entity.pdbx_description
1 polymer ?
#
loop_
_entity_poly.entity_id
_entity_poly.type
_entity_poly.pdbx_seq_one_letter_code
_entity_poly.pdbx_strand_id
1 'polypeptide(L)'
;MRVTIVIFVALCLVALTFASPAGKKQAPACARDCGEKYSPLCGKEKNGSKLLTFGNECVLLRFNCEHPDGQYNIDSVGECAGNVSVRLS
;
A
#
# COMPACT_ATOMS: atom_id res chain seq x y z
N MET A 1 -35.81 1.52 -35.63
CA MET A 1 -34.39 1.86 -35.85
C MET A 1 -34.01 3.26 -35.35
N ARG A 2 -34.78 4.32 -35.64
CA ARG A 2 -34.47 5.68 -35.13
C ARG A 2 -34.66 5.84 -33.62
N VAL A 3 -35.73 5.27 -33.05
CA VAL A 3 -36.04 5.36 -31.61
C VAL A 3 -35.03 4.60 -30.74
N THR A 4 -34.59 3.42 -31.19
CA THR A 4 -33.55 2.63 -30.50
C THR A 4 -32.20 3.34 -30.45
N ILE A 5 -31.84 4.07 -31.51
CA ILE A 5 -30.61 4.88 -31.54
C ILE A 5 -30.70 6.03 -30.52
N VAL A 6 -31.86 6.70 -30.42
CA VAL A 6 -32.05 7.81 -29.48
C VAL A 6 -31.98 7.34 -28.02
N ILE A 7 -32.58 6.19 -27.71
CA ILE A 7 -32.52 5.60 -26.36
C ILE A 7 -31.08 5.21 -26.00
N PHE A 8 -30.34 4.62 -26.93
CA PHE A 8 -28.95 4.23 -26.68
C PHE A 8 -28.03 5.44 -26.47
N VAL A 9 -28.22 6.51 -27.26
CA VAL A 9 -27.49 7.77 -27.10
C VAL A 9 -27.82 8.44 -25.76
N ALA A 10 -29.08 8.47 -25.36
CA ALA A 10 -29.49 9.01 -24.07
C ALA A 10 -28.86 8.24 -22.89
N LEU A 11 -28.84 6.90 -22.95
CA LEU A 11 -28.19 6.04 -21.95
C LEU A 11 -26.68 6.31 -21.84
N CYS A 12 -25.98 6.46 -22.97
CA CYS A 12 -24.55 6.78 -22.98
C CYS A 12 -24.25 8.16 -22.39
N LEU A 13 -25.09 9.16 -22.67
CA LEU A 13 -24.92 10.52 -22.13
C LEU A 13 -25.11 10.54 -20.60
N VAL A 14 -26.05 9.75 -20.08
CA VAL A 14 -26.28 9.61 -18.63
C VAL A 14 -25.08 8.94 -17.95
N ALA A 15 -24.44 7.94 -18.57
CA ALA A 15 -23.25 7.30 -17.98
C ALA A 15 -22.07 8.27 -17.82
N LEU A 16 -21.91 9.24 -18.73
CA LEU A 16 -20.82 10.22 -18.67
C LEU A 16 -20.99 11.24 -17.53
N THR A 17 -22.21 11.52 -17.08
CA THR A 17 -22.45 12.46 -15.96
C THR A 17 -22.12 11.86 -14.59
N PHE A 18 -22.02 10.53 -14.47
CA PHE A 18 -21.68 9.85 -13.21
C PHE A 18 -20.21 9.43 -13.12
N ALA A 19 -19.36 9.85 -14.06
CA ALA A 19 -17.93 9.62 -13.99
C ALA A 19 -17.30 10.55 -12.94
N SER A 20 -17.34 10.14 -11.66
CA SER A 20 -16.58 10.81 -10.61
C SER A 20 -15.07 10.61 -10.84
N PRO A 21 -14.24 11.66 -10.81
CA PRO A 21 -12.80 11.49 -10.84
C PRO A 21 -12.38 10.70 -9.60
N ALA A 22 -11.69 9.57 -9.81
CA ALA A 22 -11.03 8.86 -8.74
C ALA A 22 -10.00 9.82 -8.11
N GLY A 23 -10.34 10.37 -6.94
CA GLY A 23 -9.46 11.28 -6.22
C GLY A 23 -8.12 10.61 -6.01
N LYS A 24 -7.07 11.12 -6.67
CA LYS A 24 -5.70 10.66 -6.44
C LYS A 24 -5.36 11.08 -5.01
N LYS A 25 -5.51 10.17 -4.05
CA LYS A 25 -4.94 10.37 -2.72
C LYS A 25 -3.44 10.51 -2.94
N GLN A 26 -2.93 11.74 -2.81
CA GLN A 26 -1.50 11.98 -2.84
C GLN A 26 -0.91 11.20 -1.68
N ALA A 27 -0.06 10.21 -2.00
CA ALA A 27 0.61 9.41 -1.00
C ALA A 27 1.41 10.34 -0.07
N PRO A 28 1.40 10.11 1.24
CA PRO A 28 2.13 10.95 2.19
C PRO A 28 3.62 11.01 1.84
N ALA A 29 4.26 12.12 2.21
CA ALA A 29 5.70 12.30 2.05
C ALA A 29 6.46 11.42 3.06
N CYS A 30 6.59 10.13 2.74
CA CYS A 30 7.34 9.16 3.54
C CYS A 30 8.84 9.39 3.41
N ALA A 31 9.58 9.11 4.51
CA ALA A 31 11.04 9.15 4.53
C ALA A 31 11.60 8.38 3.33
N ARG A 32 12.54 8.97 2.59
CA ARG A 32 13.06 8.38 1.34
C ARG A 32 14.34 7.60 1.54
N ASP A 33 15.12 7.95 2.54
CA ASP A 33 16.43 7.39 2.77
C ASP A 33 16.54 6.86 4.20
N CYS A 34 16.92 5.60 4.33
CA CYS A 34 17.09 4.90 5.60
C CYS A 34 18.55 4.50 5.86
N GLY A 35 19.47 4.95 5.00
CA GLY A 35 20.87 4.57 5.03
C GLY A 35 21.08 3.06 4.82
N GLU A 36 22.34 2.64 4.88
CA GLU A 36 22.73 1.23 4.63
C GLU A 36 22.96 0.43 5.91
N LYS A 37 22.71 1.02 7.09
CA LYS A 37 22.93 0.33 8.36
C LYS A 37 21.93 -0.80 8.54
N TYR A 38 22.43 -2.03 8.52
CA TYR A 38 21.64 -3.23 8.80
C TYR A 38 21.50 -3.43 10.31
N SER A 39 20.28 -3.35 10.81
CA SER A 39 19.89 -3.61 12.19
C SER A 39 18.51 -4.26 12.16
N PRO A 40 18.45 -5.55 11.77
CA PRO A 40 17.21 -6.19 11.38
C PRO A 40 16.22 -6.28 12.54
N LEU A 41 14.94 -6.26 12.19
CA LEU A 41 13.85 -6.47 13.12
C LEU A 41 12.74 -7.27 12.44
N CYS A 42 12.02 -8.05 13.23
CA CYS A 42 10.89 -8.80 12.76
C CYS A 42 9.64 -7.96 12.91
N GLY A 43 8.98 -7.68 11.80
CA GLY A 43 7.70 -7.01 11.77
C GLY A 43 6.56 -8.02 11.69
N LYS A 44 5.49 -7.79 12.45
CA LYS A 44 4.23 -8.53 12.37
C LYS A 44 3.12 -7.63 11.86
N GLU A 45 2.37 -8.11 10.87
CA GLU A 45 1.24 -7.39 10.28
C GLU A 45 0.20 -7.02 11.37
N LYS A 46 -0.27 -5.76 11.37
CA LYS A 46 -1.22 -5.26 12.38
C LYS A 46 -2.54 -6.04 12.39
N ASN A 47 -3.04 -6.39 11.20
CA ASN A 47 -4.34 -7.01 11.02
C ASN A 47 -4.24 -8.46 10.52
N GLY A 48 -3.10 -9.12 10.76
CA GLY A 48 -2.86 -10.47 10.27
C GLY A 48 -1.75 -11.21 11.01
N SER A 49 -1.31 -12.32 10.41
CA SER A 49 -0.29 -13.21 10.98
C SER A 49 0.98 -13.25 10.13
N LYS A 50 1.09 -12.39 9.12
CA LYS A 50 2.28 -12.33 8.29
C LYS A 50 3.42 -11.71 9.08
N LEU A 51 4.58 -12.34 8.94
CA LEU A 51 5.84 -11.84 9.43
C LEU A 51 6.66 -11.34 8.23
N LEU A 52 7.40 -10.26 8.42
CA LEU A 52 8.32 -9.72 7.45
C LEU A 52 9.54 -9.16 8.17
N THR A 53 10.73 -9.53 7.75
CA THR A 53 11.95 -8.94 8.31
C THR A 53 12.19 -7.58 7.67
N PHE A 54 12.43 -6.55 8.46
CA PHE A 54 12.85 -5.23 8.00
C PHE A 54 14.31 -5.02 8.36
N GLY A 55 15.08 -4.43 7.46
CA GLY A 55 16.52 -4.25 7.60
C GLY A 55 16.90 -3.24 8.67
N ASN A 56 15.99 -2.33 9.00
CA ASN A 56 16.04 -1.49 10.20
C ASN A 56 14.66 -0.84 10.46
N GLU A 57 14.56 -0.10 11.56
CA GLU A 57 13.34 0.61 11.99
C GLU A 57 12.87 1.66 10.98
N CYS A 58 13.79 2.39 10.35
CA CYS A 58 13.42 3.38 9.33
C CYS A 58 12.70 2.72 8.15
N VAL A 59 13.17 1.55 7.69
CA VAL A 59 12.53 0.83 6.58
C VAL A 59 11.12 0.39 6.96
N LEU A 60 10.90 -0.08 8.19
CA LEU A 60 9.56 -0.43 8.67
C LEU A 60 8.64 0.80 8.70
N LEU A 61 9.13 1.93 9.23
CA LEU A 61 8.35 3.17 9.30
C LEU A 61 8.02 3.73 7.91
N ARG A 62 8.97 3.69 6.97
CA ARG A 62 8.74 4.06 5.57
C ARG A 62 7.64 3.17 4.98
N PHE A 63 7.77 1.86 5.12
CA PHE A 63 6.78 0.91 4.61
C PHE A 63 5.38 1.20 5.17
N ASN A 64 5.26 1.43 6.48
CA ASN A 64 3.97 1.75 7.11
C ASN A 64 3.36 3.08 6.64
N CYS A 65 4.21 4.04 6.27
CA CYS A 65 3.78 5.30 5.71
C CYS A 65 3.29 5.13 4.26
N GLU A 66 3.99 4.33 3.45
CA GLU A 66 3.64 4.05 2.05
C GLU A 66 2.41 3.13 1.93
N HIS A 67 2.19 2.28 2.93
CA HIS A 67 1.13 1.28 2.98
C HIS A 67 0.22 1.46 4.21
N PRO A 68 -0.67 2.46 4.21
CA PRO A 68 -1.56 2.74 5.35
C PRO A 68 -2.50 1.57 5.69
N ASP A 69 -2.88 0.77 4.71
CA ASP A 69 -3.80 -0.36 4.87
C ASP A 69 -3.09 -1.69 5.22
N GLY A 70 -1.75 -1.72 5.20
CA GLY A 70 -0.94 -2.94 5.30
C GLY A 70 0.22 -2.82 6.28
N GLN A 71 0.00 -2.18 7.43
CA GLN A 71 1.08 -1.83 8.36
C GLN A 71 1.60 -3.01 9.19
N TYR A 72 2.86 -2.93 9.59
CA TYR A 72 3.56 -3.86 10.48
C TYR A 72 3.95 -3.19 11.79
N ASN A 73 3.87 -3.92 12.90
CA ASN A 73 4.45 -3.54 14.19
C ASN A 73 5.76 -4.30 14.40
N ILE A 74 6.65 -3.73 15.20
CA ILE A 74 7.87 -4.43 15.64
C ILE A 74 7.45 -5.54 16.62
N ASP A 75 7.79 -6.78 16.31
CA ASP A 75 7.53 -7.97 17.15
C ASP A 75 8.78 -8.36 17.95
N SER A 76 9.95 -8.42 17.28
CA SER A 76 11.23 -8.73 17.92
C SER A 76 12.41 -8.06 17.21
N VAL A 77 13.52 -7.93 17.94
CA VAL A 77 14.80 -7.47 17.38
C VAL A 77 15.51 -8.67 16.74
N GLY A 78 16.04 -8.49 15.54
CA GLY A 78 16.58 -9.56 14.70
C GLY A 78 15.64 -9.96 13.57
N GLU A 79 16.09 -10.87 12.72
CA GLU A 79 15.25 -11.38 11.63
C GLU A 79 14.11 -12.25 12.15
N CYS A 80 12.99 -12.29 11.41
CA CYS A 80 11.91 -13.22 11.71
C CYS A 80 12.39 -14.67 11.58
N ALA A 81 11.93 -15.55 12.47
CA ALA A 81 12.21 -16.97 12.37
C ALA A 81 11.51 -17.60 11.14
N GLY A 82 12.17 -18.60 10.54
CA GLY A 82 11.70 -19.24 9.31
C GLY A 82 12.23 -18.54 8.05
N ASN A 83 11.97 -19.11 6.87
CA ASN A 83 12.41 -18.56 5.58
C ASN A 83 11.54 -17.36 5.16
N VAL A 84 11.51 -16.31 5.99
CA VAL A 84 10.75 -15.08 5.76
C VAL A 84 11.59 -14.09 4.96
N SER A 85 10.96 -13.34 4.05
CA SER A 85 11.65 -12.35 3.23
C SER A 85 12.14 -11.15 4.06
N VAL A 86 13.20 -10.51 3.56
CA VAL A 86 13.83 -9.32 4.17
C VAL A 86 13.60 -8.10 3.29
N ARG A 87 13.21 -6.98 3.89
CA ARG A 87 13.07 -5.66 3.27
C ARG A 87 14.16 -4.72 3.75
N LEU A 88 15.08 -4.30 2.88
CA LEU A 88 16.27 -3.51 3.23
C LEU A 88 16.14 -1.99 3.01
N SER A 89 15.00 -1.51 2.50
CA SER A 89 14.88 -1.07 1.11
C SER A 89 13.43 -0.68 0.83
#